data_AF-A0A1M6WBS8-F1
#
_entry.id   AF-A0A1M6WBS8-F1
#
_cell.length_a   1.000
_cell.length_b   1.000
_cell.length_c   1.000
_cell.angle_alpha   90.00
_cell.angle_beta   90.00
_cell.angle_gamma   90.00
#
_symmetry.space_group_name_H-M   'P 1'
#
loop_
_entity.id
_entity.type
_entity.pdbx_description
1 polymer ?
#
loop_
_entity_poly.entity_id
_entity_poly.type
_entity_poly.pdbx_seq_one_letter_code
_entity_poly.pdbx_strand_id
1 'polypeptide(L)'
;HKSNETKNFLATMPEGRFEFVFTPTHGSWLNMIESFFGKMTKQMLRGIRVQSKQELVNRIYQYFKEVNQDPIIYHWKYKMDEIDIGNTNET
;
A
#
# COMPACT_ATOMS: atom_id res chain seq x y z
N HIS A 1 -8.47 -4.09 7.35
CA HIS A 1 -8.94 -3.32 8.52
C HIS A 1 -10.39 -3.69 8.87
N LYS A 2 -10.61 -4.84 9.52
CA LYS A 2 -11.98 -5.33 9.83
C LYS A 2 -12.31 -5.37 11.32
N SER A 3 -11.32 -5.08 12.18
CA SER A 3 -11.48 -5.17 13.62
C SER A 3 -12.44 -4.11 14.15
N ASN A 4 -13.11 -4.41 15.27
CA ASN A 4 -14.05 -3.50 15.90
C ASN A 4 -13.33 -2.23 16.39
N GLU A 5 -12.12 -2.35 16.91
CA GLU A 5 -11.30 -1.21 17.34
C GLU A 5 -11.03 -0.26 16.18
N THR A 6 -10.71 -0.81 15.00
CA THR A 6 -10.46 0.01 13.81
C THR A 6 -11.73 0.68 13.32
N LYS A 7 -12.85 -0.04 13.28
CA LYS A 7 -14.16 0.52 12.89
C LYS A 7 -14.59 1.65 13.83
N ASN A 8 -14.43 1.47 15.13
CA ASN A 8 -14.75 2.49 16.13
C ASN A 8 -13.90 3.74 15.95
N PHE A 9 -12.59 3.59 15.73
CA PHE A 9 -11.72 4.73 15.44
C PHE A 9 -12.15 5.47 14.16
N LEU A 10 -12.41 4.74 13.07
CA LEU A 10 -12.85 5.32 11.80
C LEU A 10 -14.16 6.10 11.95
N ALA A 11 -15.08 5.65 12.80
CA ALA A 11 -16.33 6.35 13.09
C ALA A 11 -16.12 7.69 13.83
N THR A 12 -14.97 7.90 14.48
CA THR A 12 -14.63 9.20 15.11
C THR A 12 -14.04 10.22 14.14
N MET A 13 -13.76 9.81 12.90
CA MET A 13 -13.11 10.67 11.91
C MET A 13 -14.15 11.54 11.21
N PRO A 14 -13.77 12.76 10.78
CA PRO A 14 -14.65 13.61 9.97
C PRO A 14 -15.17 12.86 8.73
N GLU A 15 -16.43 13.10 8.40
CA GLU A 15 -17.05 12.57 7.19
C GLU A 15 -16.27 13.00 5.94
N GLY A 16 -16.13 12.11 4.96
CA GLY A 16 -15.37 12.37 3.74
C GLY A 16 -13.84 12.42 3.91
N ARG A 17 -13.30 12.21 5.13
CA ARG A 17 -11.84 12.17 5.35
C ARG A 17 -11.17 10.98 4.67
N PHE A 18 -11.88 9.86 4.53
CA PHE A 18 -11.36 8.62 3.97
C PHE A 18 -12.27 8.11 2.86
N GLU A 19 -11.68 7.79 1.72
CA GLU A 19 -12.29 7.01 0.66
C GLU A 19 -11.64 5.62 0.66
N PHE A 20 -12.45 4.58 0.84
CA PHE A 20 -11.95 3.21 0.88
C PHE A 20 -12.02 2.59 -0.51
N VAL A 21 -10.86 2.46 -1.14
CA VAL A 21 -10.69 1.75 -2.41
C VAL A 21 -10.17 0.35 -2.13
N PHE A 22 -10.92 -0.67 -2.56
CA PHE A 22 -10.52 -2.07 -2.42
C PHE A 22 -10.18 -2.63 -3.80
N THR A 23 -9.02 -3.28 -3.93
CA THR A 23 -8.71 -4.05 -5.14
C THR A 23 -9.64 -5.26 -5.25
N PRO A 24 -10.08 -5.66 -6.46
CA PRO A 24 -10.86 -6.88 -6.66
C PRO A 24 -10.21 -8.10 -6.02
N THR A 25 -11.00 -9.09 -5.60
CA THR A 25 -10.53 -10.29 -4.88
C THR A 25 -9.39 -11.03 -5.58
N HIS A 26 -9.36 -11.02 -6.91
CA HIS A 26 -8.30 -11.62 -7.74
C HIS A 26 -7.37 -10.59 -8.40
N GLY A 27 -7.49 -9.33 -7.99
CA GLY A 27 -6.75 -8.18 -8.51
C GLY A 27 -5.61 -7.71 -7.60
N SER A 28 -5.06 -8.56 -6.73
CA SER A 28 -3.95 -8.16 -5.83
C SER A 28 -2.71 -7.65 -6.58
N TRP A 29 -2.53 -8.06 -7.84
CA TRP A 29 -1.48 -7.54 -8.72
C TRP A 29 -1.60 -6.03 -8.99
N LEU A 30 -2.79 -5.44 -8.84
CA LEU A 30 -3.00 -3.99 -8.90
C LEU A 30 -2.55 -3.26 -7.65
N ASN A 31 -2.33 -3.97 -6.55
CA ASN A 31 -1.94 -3.37 -5.30
C ASN A 31 -0.45 -2.97 -5.33
N MET A 32 -0.17 -1.74 -5.80
CA MET A 32 1.19 -1.21 -5.92
C MET A 32 1.98 -1.29 -4.61
N ILE A 33 1.31 -1.15 -3.47
CA ILE A 33 1.97 -1.14 -2.16
C ILE A 33 2.56 -2.51 -1.82
N GLU A 34 1.92 -3.61 -2.23
CA GLU A 34 2.44 -4.97 -2.04
C GLU A 34 3.71 -5.17 -2.87
N SER A 35 3.70 -4.70 -4.11
CA SER A 35 4.88 -4.76 -4.98
C SER A 35 6.04 -3.92 -4.43
N PHE A 36 5.74 -2.72 -3.92
CA PHE A 36 6.72 -1.84 -3.29
C PHE A 36 7.39 -2.51 -2.09
N PHE A 37 6.60 -3.02 -1.13
CA PHE A 37 7.15 -3.69 0.05
C PHE A 37 7.83 -5.02 -0.28
N GLY A 38 7.36 -5.73 -1.30
CA GLY A 38 8.04 -6.92 -1.82
C GLY A 38 9.44 -6.61 -2.35
N LYS A 39 9.60 -5.50 -3.08
CA LYS A 39 10.90 -5.01 -3.58
C LYS A 39 11.81 -4.60 -2.41
N MET A 40 11.31 -3.79 -1.49
CA MET A 40 12.05 -3.37 -0.29
C MET A 40 12.53 -4.57 0.53
N THR A 41 11.68 -5.58 0.67
CA THR A 41 12.03 -6.81 1.38
C THR A 41 13.20 -7.52 0.73
N LYS A 42 13.17 -7.67 -0.59
CA LYS A 42 14.21 -8.37 -1.36
C LYS A 42 15.53 -7.60 -1.43
N GLN A 43 15.48 -6.28 -1.62
CA GLN A 43 16.68 -5.46 -1.86
C GLN A 43 17.33 -4.96 -0.57
N MET A 44 16.54 -4.75 0.48
CA MET A 44 17.01 -4.08 1.69
C MET A 44 16.79 -4.96 2.92
N LEU A 45 15.55 -5.33 3.26
CA LEU A 45 15.26 -5.93 4.57
C LEU A 45 15.83 -7.35 4.76
N ARG A 46 15.89 -8.18 3.72
CA ARG A 46 16.37 -9.58 3.85
C ARG A 46 17.84 -9.68 4.24
N GLY A 47 18.68 -8.72 3.85
CA GLY A 47 20.12 -8.75 4.06
C GLY A 47 20.63 -7.76 5.10
N ILE A 48 19.76 -6.90 5.63
CA ILE A 48 20.20 -5.80 6.47
C ILE A 48 20.63 -6.29 7.85
N ARG A 49 21.76 -5.78 8.34
CA ARG A 49 22.20 -5.90 9.73
C ARG A 49 22.28 -4.50 10.32
N VAL A 50 21.64 -4.31 11.47
CA VAL A 50 21.60 -3.04 12.20
C VAL A 50 21.91 -3.29 13.66
N GLN A 51 22.45 -2.29 14.34
CA GLN A 51 22.82 -2.37 15.75
C GLN A 51 21.71 -1.84 16.67
N SER A 52 20.71 -1.16 16.13
CA SER A 52 19.59 -0.61 16.91
C SER A 52 18.30 -0.47 16.09
N LYS A 53 17.17 -0.35 16.82
CA LYS A 53 15.87 -0.01 16.22
C LYS A 53 15.92 1.34 15.50
N GLN A 54 16.62 2.32 16.05
CA GLN A 54 16.72 3.64 15.45
C GLN A 54 17.48 3.58 14.11
N GLU A 55 18.54 2.78 14.02
CA GLU A 55 19.23 2.56 12.76
C GLU A 55 18.30 1.93 11.71
N LEU A 56 17.50 0.92 12.08
CA LEU A 56 16.51 0.35 11.17
C LEU A 56 15.56 1.41 10.63
N VAL A 57 15.00 2.24 11.52
CA VAL A 57 14.09 3.33 11.14
C VAL A 57 14.77 4.29 10.15
N ASN A 58 16.00 4.72 10.45
CA ASN A 58 16.75 5.61 9.57
C ASN A 58 17.01 4.98 8.20
N ARG A 59 17.35 3.69 8.16
CA ARG A 59 17.61 2.95 6.91
C ARG A 59 16.33 2.79 6.07
N ILE A 60 15.17 2.61 6.71
CA ILE A 60 13.86 2.57 6.04
C ILE A 60 13.56 3.93 5.39
N TYR A 61 13.72 5.04 6.13
CA TYR A 61 13.50 6.37 5.58
C TYR A 61 14.49 6.73 4.46
N GLN A 62 15.75 6.29 4.58
CA GLN A 62 16.73 6.45 3.52
C GLN A 62 16.31 5.69 2.25
N TYR A 63 15.83 4.44 2.37
CA TYR A 63 15.30 3.68 1.23
C TYR A 63 14.13 4.43 0.55
N PHE A 64 13.21 5.01 1.33
CA PHE A 64 12.12 5.81 0.77
C PHE A 64 12.63 7.03 0.02
N LYS A 65 13.61 7.76 0.57
CA LYS A 65 14.22 8.90 -0.10
C LYS A 65 14.83 8.48 -1.43
N GLU A 66 15.61 7.40 -1.46
CA GLU A 66 16.27 6.91 -2.68
C GLU A 66 15.28 6.47 -3.76
N VAL A 67 14.24 5.70 -3.39
CA VAL A 67 13.22 5.26 -4.36
C VAL A 67 12.38 6.43 -4.87
N ASN A 68 12.16 7.47 -4.06
CA ASN A 68 11.43 8.66 -4.49
C ASN A 68 12.25 9.60 -5.37
N GLN A 69 13.59 9.53 -5.34
CA GLN A 69 14.45 10.33 -6.24
C GLN A 69 14.36 9.85 -7.69
N ASP A 70 14.18 8.55 -7.91
CA ASP A 70 14.01 7.95 -9.24
C ASP A 70 12.80 7.02 -9.24
N PRO A 71 11.58 7.58 -9.38
CA PRO A 71 10.35 6.81 -9.25
C PRO A 71 10.18 5.85 -10.43
N ILE A 72 9.85 4.60 -10.11
CA ILE A 72 9.51 3.60 -11.13
C ILE A 72 8.06 3.77 -11.55
N ILE A 73 7.85 4.08 -12.83
CA ILE A 73 6.52 4.15 -13.43
C ILE A 73 6.03 2.74 -13.72
N TYR A 74 4.94 2.34 -13.05
CA TYR A 74 4.27 1.08 -13.31
C TYR A 74 3.48 1.16 -14.62
N HIS A 75 3.80 0.26 -15.55
CA HIS A 75 3.06 0.11 -16.80
C HIS A 75 2.16 -1.11 -16.70
N TRP A 76 0.87 -0.87 -16.50
CA TRP A 76 -0.14 -1.93 -16.49
C TRP A 76 -0.50 -2.29 -17.93
N LYS A 77 -0.49 -3.59 -18.25
CA LYS A 77 -0.99 -4.08 -19.54
C LYS A 77 -2.52 -4.14 -19.61
N TYR A 78 -3.17 -4.09 -18.45
CA TYR A 78 -4.61 -4.20 -18.31
C TYR A 78 -5.26 -2.84 -18.54
N LYS A 79 -6.30 -2.81 -19.38
CA LYS A 79 -7.09 -1.61 -19.64
C LYS A 79 -8.10 -1.44 -18.52
N MET A 80 -7.91 -0.41 -17.70
CA MET A 80 -8.84 -0.11 -16.60
C MET A 80 -10.21 0.36 -17.12
N ASP A 81 -10.26 0.84 -18.35
CA ASP A 81 -11.44 1.37 -19.05
C ASP A 81 -12.54 0.30 -19.27
N GLU A 82 -12.22 -0.98 -19.08
CA GLU A 82 -13.13 -2.11 -19.26
C GLU A 82 -13.66 -2.65 -17.91
N ILE A 83 -13.27 -2.06 -16.78
CA ILE A 83 -13.80 -2.43 -15.47
C ILE A 83 -15.18 -1.79 -15.31
N ASP A 84 -16.24 -2.56 -15.59
CA ASP A 84 -17.57 -2.22 -15.12
C ASP A 84 -17.58 -2.34 -13.60
N ILE A 85 -17.54 -1.20 -12.91
CA ILE A 85 -17.75 -1.11 -11.47
C ILE A 85 -19.26 -1.30 -11.26
N GLY A 86 -19.74 -2.52 -11.49
CA GLY A 86 -21.14 -2.87 -11.28
C GLY A 86 -21.56 -2.37 -9.91
N ASN A 87 -22.60 -1.54 -9.87
CA ASN A 87 -23.20 -0.96 -8.68
C ASN A 87 -23.32 -2.03 -7.60
N THR A 88 -22.40 -2.03 -6.64
CA THR A 88 -22.56 -2.78 -5.39
C THR A 88 -23.42 -1.94 -4.47
N ASN A 89 -24.69 -1.84 -4.87
CA ASN A 89 -25.77 -1.56 -3.94
C ASN A 89 -25.93 -2.84 -3.09
N GLU A 90 -25.30 -2.88 -1.93
CA GLU A 90 -25.70 -3.81 -0.88
C GLU A 90 -26.23 -3.00 0.31
N THR A 91 -27.51 -3.27 0.59
CA THR A 91 -28.31 -2.98 1.80
C THR A 91 -27.59 -3.33 3.10
#